data_AF-A0A7T0PGI5-F1
#
_entry.id   AF-A0A7T0PGI5-F1
#
_cell.length_a   1.000
_cell.length_b   1.000
_cell.length_c   1.000
_cell.angle_alpha   90.00
_cell.angle_beta   90.00
_cell.angle_gamma   90.00
#
_symmetry.space_group_name_H-M   'P 1'
#
loop_
_entity.id
_entity.type
_entity.pdbx_description
1 polymer ?
#
loop_
_entity_poly.entity_id
_entity_poly.type
_entity_poly.pdbx_seq_one_letter_code
_entity_poly.pdbx_strand_id
1 'polypeptide(L)'
;MADNDVTKSDIIEIMRGKSIGMLTTVGDDGGLYSHPMDTQEVTDDGDVYFVVGKDSEQGAWLQNTPQVNMAYSDAGSWLSVAGTVRFLEGEERSAKIEQLWDDSMSSYFDGRDDPNLGVMLLDSESAQFWGHKDGRAAALFDLVRTRVTGQESTDGTSTVEL
;
A
#
# COMPACT_ATOMS: atom_id res chain seq x y z
N MET A 1 22.34 -10.46 -18.75
CA MET A 1 20.93 -10.30 -18.36
C MET A 1 20.97 -9.54 -17.06
N ALA A 2 20.39 -8.33 -17.01
CA ALA A 2 20.31 -7.62 -15.74
C ALA A 2 19.24 -8.35 -14.93
N ASP A 3 19.62 -8.80 -13.74
CA ASP A 3 18.73 -9.44 -12.79
C ASP A 3 17.74 -8.35 -12.33
N ASN A 4 16.52 -8.39 -12.86
CA ASN A 4 15.47 -7.42 -12.58
C ASN A 4 14.52 -7.92 -11.48
N ASP A 5 14.95 -8.95 -10.74
CA ASP A 5 14.20 -9.50 -9.62
C ASP A 5 14.10 -8.46 -8.52
N VAL A 6 12.87 -8.02 -8.27
CA VAL A 6 12.53 -7.12 -7.18
C VAL A 6 12.59 -7.89 -5.88
N THR A 7 13.29 -7.34 -4.90
CA THR A 7 13.41 -7.94 -3.56
C THR A 7 12.34 -7.41 -2.61
N LYS A 8 12.11 -8.11 -1.48
CA LYS A 8 11.24 -7.61 -0.40
C LYS A 8 11.63 -6.18 0.05
N SER A 9 12.93 -5.90 0.15
CA SER A 9 13.43 -4.57 0.51
C SER A 9 13.04 -3.51 -0.52
N ASP A 10 13.14 -3.82 -1.81
CA ASP A 10 12.73 -2.91 -2.88
C ASP A 10 11.22 -2.61 -2.79
N ILE A 11 10.39 -3.62 -2.50
CA ILE A 11 8.95 -3.44 -2.29
C ILE A 11 8.66 -2.50 -1.11
N ILE A 12 9.33 -2.72 0.02
CA ILE A 12 9.20 -1.88 1.22
C ILE A 12 9.61 -0.44 0.93
N GLU A 13 10.72 -0.23 0.23
CA GLU A 13 11.18 1.10 -0.16
C GLU A 13 10.19 1.80 -1.11
N ILE A 14 9.61 1.06 -2.06
CA ILE A 14 8.55 1.58 -2.93
C ILE A 14 7.36 2.03 -2.08
N MET A 15 6.84 1.18 -1.18
CA MET A 15 5.68 1.52 -0.34
C MET A 15 5.98 2.74 0.55
N ARG A 16 7.15 2.81 1.19
CA ARG A 16 7.59 3.95 2.01
C ARG A 16 7.68 5.26 1.22
N GLY A 17 7.98 5.16 -0.07
CA GLY A 17 8.05 6.30 -0.99
C GLY A 17 6.69 6.80 -1.48
N LYS A 18 5.57 6.16 -1.12
CA LYS A 18 4.22 6.55 -1.56
C LYS A 18 3.39 7.03 -0.38
N SER A 19 2.94 8.27 -0.45
CA SER A 19 1.99 8.80 0.52
C SER A 19 0.60 8.20 0.33
N ILE A 20 0.14 8.04 -0.91
CA ILE A 20 -1.20 7.54 -1.21
C ILE A 20 -1.12 6.29 -2.07
N GLY A 21 -1.92 5.29 -1.74
CA GLY A 21 -2.27 4.20 -2.63
C GLY A 21 -3.77 3.91 -2.60
N MET A 22 -4.19 3.02 -3.47
CA MET A 22 -5.60 2.66 -3.65
C MET A 22 -5.88 1.33 -2.94
N LEU A 23 -6.64 1.36 -1.85
CA LEU A 23 -7.02 0.18 -1.08
C LEU A 23 -8.33 -0.39 -1.61
N THR A 24 -8.25 -1.57 -2.22
CA THR A 24 -9.39 -2.33 -2.72
C THR A 24 -9.95 -3.24 -1.63
N THR A 25 -11.26 -3.14 -1.40
CA THR A 25 -12.01 -3.87 -0.39
C THR A 25 -13.22 -4.56 -1.01
N VAL A 26 -13.75 -5.60 -0.37
CA VAL A 26 -14.97 -6.28 -0.79
C VAL A 26 -16.17 -5.65 -0.08
N GLY A 27 -17.12 -5.11 -0.84
CA GLY A 27 -18.37 -4.58 -0.30
C GLY A 27 -19.35 -5.68 0.10
N ASP A 28 -20.38 -5.33 0.87
CA ASP A 28 -21.41 -6.28 1.32
C ASP A 28 -22.21 -6.91 0.15
N ASP A 29 -22.19 -6.28 -1.03
CA ASP A 29 -22.77 -6.80 -2.28
C ASP A 29 -21.82 -7.75 -3.03
N GLY A 30 -20.61 -7.98 -2.51
CA GLY A 30 -19.54 -8.77 -3.14
C GLY A 30 -18.75 -8.00 -4.20
N GLY A 31 -19.03 -6.71 -4.42
CA GLY A 31 -18.29 -5.85 -5.33
C GLY A 31 -16.90 -5.49 -4.81
N LEU A 32 -15.99 -5.14 -5.72
CA LEU A 32 -14.66 -4.63 -5.38
C LEU A 32 -14.65 -3.10 -5.50
N TYR A 33 -14.37 -2.42 -4.40
CA TYR A 33 -14.36 -0.97 -4.31
C TYR A 33 -12.99 -0.50 -3.86
N SER A 34 -12.44 0.51 -4.53
CA SER A 34 -11.09 0.99 -4.27
C SER A 34 -11.11 2.46 -3.86
N HIS A 35 -10.53 2.76 -2.70
CA HIS A 35 -10.47 4.13 -2.16
C HIS A 35 -9.01 4.58 -1.96
N PRO A 36 -8.70 5.86 -2.19
CA PRO A 36 -7.39 6.39 -1.86
C PRO A 36 -7.19 6.38 -0.34
N MET A 37 -6.09 5.80 0.11
CA MET A 37 -5.69 5.71 1.52
C MET A 37 -4.30 6.29 1.71
N ASP A 38 -4.14 7.08 2.76
CA ASP A 38 -2.85 7.63 3.16
C ASP A 38 -2.06 6.58 3.94
N THR A 39 -0.87 6.26 3.44
CA THR A 39 0.05 5.27 3.99
C THR A 39 0.79 5.88 5.17
N GLN A 40 0.35 5.55 6.39
CA GLN A 40 0.86 6.20 7.60
C GLN A 40 2.26 5.74 7.96
N GLU A 41 2.47 4.42 7.92
CA GLU A 41 3.75 3.79 8.26
C GLU A 41 3.85 2.45 7.55
N VAL A 42 5.03 2.14 7.02
CA VAL A 42 5.36 0.82 6.47
C VAL A 42 6.44 0.19 7.34
N THR A 43 6.14 -0.95 7.94
CA THR A 43 7.05 -1.68 8.85
C THR A 43 8.26 -2.24 8.09
N ASP A 44 9.27 -2.70 8.83
CA ASP A 44 10.43 -3.39 8.24
C ASP A 44 10.06 -4.76 7.66
N ASP A 45 8.90 -5.30 8.03
CA ASP A 45 8.35 -6.54 7.50
C ASP A 45 7.45 -6.30 6.28
N GLY A 46 7.14 -5.05 5.93
CA GLY A 46 6.30 -4.70 4.77
C GLY A 46 4.81 -4.61 5.07
N ASP A 47 4.43 -4.60 6.34
CA ASP A 47 3.07 -4.31 6.76
C ASP A 47 2.79 -2.82 6.75
N VAL A 48 1.52 -2.44 6.61
CA VAL A 48 1.15 -1.03 6.43
C VAL A 48 0.10 -0.61 7.44
N TYR A 49 0.40 0.45 8.19
CA TYR A 49 -0.57 1.09 9.07
C TYR A 49 -1.40 2.13 8.31
N PHE A 50 -2.70 2.14 8.60
CA PHE A 50 -3.66 3.12 8.10
C PHE A 50 -4.54 3.63 9.24
N VAL A 51 -5.03 4.86 9.08
CA VAL A 51 -6.12 5.41 9.89
C VAL A 51 -7.39 5.42 9.06
N VAL A 52 -8.52 5.01 9.66
CA VAL A 52 -9.82 4.92 8.99
C VAL A 52 -10.96 5.23 9.97
N GLY A 53 -12.02 5.86 9.50
CA GLY A 53 -13.27 5.97 10.28
C GLY A 53 -14.00 4.63 10.30
N LYS A 54 -14.22 4.06 11.48
CA LYS A 54 -14.86 2.74 11.65
C LYS A 54 -16.32 2.72 11.18
N ASP A 55 -17.00 3.86 11.23
CA ASP A 55 -18.39 4.03 10.77
C ASP A 55 -18.51 4.35 9.27
N SER A 56 -17.39 4.55 8.58
CA SER A 56 -17.39 4.74 7.13
C SER A 56 -17.82 3.46 6.42
N GLU A 57 -18.33 3.59 5.20
CA GLU A 57 -18.72 2.45 4.37
C GLU A 57 -17.56 1.45 4.19
N GLN A 58 -16.37 1.96 3.86
CA GLN A 58 -15.17 1.13 3.75
C GLN A 58 -14.77 0.51 5.10
N GLY A 59 -14.85 1.27 6.20
CA GLY A 59 -14.54 0.78 7.55
C GLY A 59 -15.46 -0.35 8.01
N ALA A 60 -16.75 -0.30 7.63
CA ALA A 60 -17.71 -1.37 7.88
C ALA A 60 -17.39 -2.61 7.04
N TRP A 61 -17.10 -2.45 5.75
CA TRP A 61 -16.72 -3.56 4.87
C TRP A 61 -15.46 -4.29 5.36
N LEU A 62 -14.44 -3.54 5.78
CA LEU A 62 -13.17 -4.09 6.30
C LEU A 62 -13.35 -4.90 7.59
N GLN A 63 -14.36 -4.59 8.41
CA GLN A 63 -14.68 -5.38 9.61
C GLN A 63 -15.33 -6.74 9.25
N ASN A 64 -16.04 -6.81 8.12
CA ASN A 64 -16.72 -8.02 7.67
C ASN A 64 -15.80 -8.90 6.80
N THR A 65 -15.06 -8.29 5.89
CA THR A 65 -14.19 -8.96 4.92
C THR A 65 -12.79 -8.35 4.97
N PRO A 66 -11.83 -9.00 5.65
CA PRO A 66 -10.51 -8.41 5.88
C PRO A 66 -9.58 -8.52 4.67
N GLN A 67 -9.89 -9.33 3.66
CA GLN A 67 -9.06 -9.47 2.47
C GLN A 67 -9.06 -8.18 1.64
N VAL A 68 -7.86 -7.69 1.34
CA VAL A 68 -7.67 -6.45 0.60
C VAL A 68 -6.56 -6.55 -0.43
N ASN A 69 -6.53 -5.56 -1.32
CA ASN A 69 -5.38 -5.32 -2.18
C ASN A 69 -5.02 -3.83 -2.15
N MET A 70 -3.77 -3.52 -1.78
CA MET A 70 -3.23 -2.18 -1.81
C MET A 70 -2.43 -1.96 -3.09
N ALA A 71 -2.91 -1.04 -3.93
CA ALA A 71 -2.28 -0.72 -5.20
C ALA A 71 -1.53 0.62 -5.12
N TYR A 72 -0.25 0.60 -5.49
CA TYR A 72 0.53 1.81 -5.70
C TYR A 72 0.90 1.94 -7.17
N SER A 73 0.92 3.18 -7.66
CA SER A 73 1.33 3.47 -9.03
C SER A 73 2.17 4.73 -9.09
N ASP A 74 3.20 4.69 -9.92
CA ASP A 74 3.92 5.86 -10.42
C ASP A 74 4.02 5.75 -11.93
N ALA A 75 4.59 6.75 -12.59
CA ALA A 75 4.86 6.64 -14.01
C ALA A 75 5.96 5.62 -14.27
N GLY A 76 5.54 4.48 -14.83
CA GLY A 76 6.42 3.40 -15.25
C GLY A 76 6.63 2.32 -14.20
N SER A 77 5.92 2.36 -13.08
CA SER A 77 5.90 1.25 -12.11
C SER A 77 4.55 1.11 -11.41
N TRP A 78 4.20 -0.15 -11.14
CA TRP A 78 2.96 -0.53 -10.46
C TRP A 78 3.27 -1.62 -9.45
N LEU A 79 2.63 -1.52 -8.30
CA LEU A 79 2.77 -2.46 -7.20
C LEU A 79 1.37 -2.82 -6.70
N SER A 80 1.09 -4.11 -6.64
CA SER A 80 -0.12 -4.68 -6.06
C SER A 80 0.28 -5.52 -4.85
N VAL A 81 -0.14 -5.12 -3.65
CA VAL A 81 0.10 -5.84 -2.40
C VAL A 81 -1.19 -6.50 -1.95
N ALA A 82 -1.21 -7.83 -1.90
CA ALA A 82 -2.33 -8.59 -1.37
C ALA A 82 -2.07 -8.94 0.10
N GLY A 83 -3.13 -8.92 0.91
CA GLY A 83 -3.04 -9.26 2.31
C GLY A 83 -4.36 -9.17 3.02
N THR A 84 -4.30 -9.14 4.35
CA THR A 84 -5.47 -8.99 5.22
C THR A 84 -5.31 -7.83 6.18
N VAL A 85 -6.40 -7.14 6.49
CA VAL A 85 -6.39 -6.11 7.52
C VAL A 85 -6.85 -6.63 8.87
N ARG A 86 -6.29 -6.08 9.93
CA ARG A 86 -6.84 -6.17 11.29
C ARG A 86 -6.94 -4.79 11.91
N PHE A 87 -8.05 -4.54 12.62
CA PHE A 87 -8.17 -3.36 13.47
C PHE A 87 -7.35 -3.58 14.75
N LEU A 88 -6.59 -2.57 15.12
CA LEU A 88 -5.89 -2.54 16.39
C LEU A 88 -6.89 -2.24 17.51
N GLU A 89 -6.66 -2.83 18.67
CA GLU A 89 -7.50 -2.68 19.85
C GLU A 89 -6.66 -2.40 21.11
N GLY A 90 -7.30 -1.90 22.17
CA GLY A 90 -6.69 -1.72 23.48
C GLY A 90 -5.43 -0.85 23.48
N GLU A 91 -4.39 -1.29 24.21
CA GLU A 91 -3.14 -0.54 24.37
C GLU A 91 -2.35 -0.41 23.06
N GLU A 92 -2.40 -1.41 22.17
CA GLU A 92 -1.75 -1.36 20.85
C GLU A 92 -2.34 -0.21 20.02
N ARG A 93 -3.67 -0.11 19.99
CA ARG A 93 -4.39 0.97 19.32
C ARG A 93 -3.97 2.33 19.88
N SER A 94 -4.06 2.51 21.19
CA SER A 94 -3.75 3.81 21.81
C SER A 94 -2.30 4.23 21.58
N ALA A 95 -1.35 3.31 21.71
CA ALA A 95 0.06 3.59 21.45
C ALA A 95 0.31 4.02 19.99
N LYS A 96 -0.32 3.33 19.03
CA LYS A 96 -0.16 3.67 17.61
C LYS A 96 -0.85 5.00 17.25
N ILE A 97 -1.99 5.33 17.86
CA ILE A 97 -2.63 6.65 17.70
C ILE A 97 -1.69 7.76 18.18
N GLU A 98 -1.11 7.62 19.38
CA GLU A 98 -0.17 8.63 19.90
C GLU A 98 1.04 8.83 18.97
N GLN A 99 1.50 7.77 18.31
CA GLN A 99 2.60 7.82 17.37
C GLN A 99 2.20 8.50 16.04
N LEU A 100 1.04 8.15 15.48
CA LEU A 100 0.62 8.58 14.15
C LEU A 100 -0.12 9.91 14.13
N TRP A 101 -0.70 10.34 15.26
CA TRP A 101 -1.56 11.52 15.29
C TRP A 101 -0.81 12.80 14.89
N ASP A 102 -1.39 13.51 13.92
CA ASP A 102 -1.00 14.87 13.57
C ASP A 102 -2.20 15.84 13.56
N ASP A 103 -1.92 17.13 13.44
CA ASP A 103 -2.96 18.17 13.47
C ASP A 103 -3.97 18.05 12.32
N SER A 104 -3.59 17.44 11.19
CA SER A 104 -4.47 17.28 10.03
C SER A 104 -5.62 16.30 10.30
N MET A 105 -5.38 15.28 11.14
CA MET A 105 -6.39 14.29 11.54
C MET A 105 -7.57 14.91 12.31
N SER A 106 -7.35 16.06 12.97
CA SER A 106 -8.41 16.80 13.68
C SER A 106 -9.51 17.33 12.75
N SER A 107 -9.32 17.30 11.43
CA SER A 107 -10.37 17.63 10.45
C SER A 107 -11.38 16.51 10.26
N TYR A 108 -11.05 15.30 10.69
CA TYR A 108 -11.84 14.08 10.50
C TYR A 108 -12.32 13.46 11.82
N PHE A 109 -11.59 13.68 12.91
CA PHE A 109 -11.85 13.08 14.21
C PHE A 109 -11.85 14.14 15.33
N ASP A 110 -12.66 13.92 16.35
CA ASP A 110 -12.80 14.83 17.50
C ASP A 110 -11.59 14.79 18.46
N GLY A 111 -10.65 13.86 18.23
CA GLY A 111 -9.41 13.73 18.99
C GLY A 111 -8.86 12.30 18.97
N ARG A 112 -7.77 12.08 19.70
CA ARG A 112 -7.12 10.75 19.82
C ARG A 112 -8.03 9.68 20.45
N ASP A 113 -8.94 10.10 21.34
CA ASP A 113 -9.89 9.23 22.02
C ASP A 113 -11.21 9.04 21.24
N ASP A 114 -11.32 9.59 20.03
CA ASP A 114 -12.53 9.47 19.21
C ASP A 114 -12.85 7.97 18.98
N PRO A 115 -14.05 7.51 19.38
CA PRO A 115 -14.42 6.11 19.23
C PRO A 115 -14.56 5.68 17.77
N ASN A 116 -14.71 6.62 16.83
CA ASN A 116 -14.75 6.36 15.39
C ASN A 116 -13.34 6.21 14.77
N LEU A 117 -12.31 6.75 15.41
CA LEU A 117 -10.94 6.64 14.92
C LEU A 117 -10.48 5.18 15.00
N GLY A 118 -10.35 4.54 13.85
CA GLY A 118 -9.77 3.22 13.69
C GLY A 118 -8.32 3.32 13.27
N VAL A 119 -7.48 2.46 13.83
CA VAL A 119 -6.16 2.17 13.29
C VAL A 119 -6.18 0.73 12.83
N MET A 120 -5.74 0.48 11.60
CA MET A 120 -5.64 -0.86 11.04
C MET A 120 -4.22 -1.15 10.55
N LEU A 121 -3.83 -2.41 10.67
CA LEU A 121 -2.63 -2.97 10.08
C LEU A 121 -3.03 -3.85 8.90
N LEU A 122 -2.51 -3.56 7.73
CA LEU A 122 -2.43 -4.49 6.62
C LEU A 122 -1.26 -5.44 6.87
N ASP A 123 -1.56 -6.71 7.15
CA ASP A 123 -0.63 -7.83 7.14
C ASP A 123 -0.40 -8.24 5.68
N SER A 124 0.78 -7.89 5.17
CA SER A 124 1.10 -8.05 3.75
C SER A 124 1.55 -9.48 3.46
N GLU A 125 0.86 -10.18 2.56
CA GLU A 125 1.15 -11.58 2.25
C GLU A 125 1.99 -11.72 0.97
N SER A 126 1.67 -10.95 -0.06
CA SER A 126 2.41 -10.98 -1.32
C SER A 126 2.36 -9.65 -2.06
N ALA A 127 3.38 -9.40 -2.87
CA ALA A 127 3.49 -8.25 -3.74
C ALA A 127 3.75 -8.69 -5.18
N GLN A 128 3.02 -8.08 -6.12
CA GLN A 128 3.30 -8.16 -7.54
C GLN A 128 3.77 -6.81 -8.05
N PHE A 129 4.88 -6.80 -8.75
CA PHE A 129 5.50 -5.59 -9.29
C PHE A 129 5.60 -5.66 -10.81
N TRP A 130 5.34 -4.52 -11.45
CA TRP A 130 5.54 -4.29 -12.87
C TRP A 130 6.33 -3.00 -13.09
N GLY A 131 7.24 -3.03 -14.07
CA GLY A 131 7.97 -1.86 -14.56
C GLY A 131 9.40 -1.79 -14.06
N HIS A 132 9.89 -0.56 -13.80
CA HIS A 132 11.29 -0.32 -13.46
C HIS A 132 11.43 0.15 -12.02
N LYS A 133 12.29 -0.53 -11.24
CA LYS A 133 12.56 -0.20 -9.83
C LYS A 133 13.07 1.23 -9.62
N ASP A 134 13.90 1.74 -10.53
CA ASP A 134 14.47 3.09 -10.45
C ASP A 134 13.54 4.17 -11.10
N GLY A 135 12.28 3.81 -11.37
CA GLY A 135 11.24 4.73 -11.84
C GLY A 135 11.42 5.27 -13.26
N ARG A 136 10.91 6.49 -13.50
CA ARG A 136 10.82 7.13 -14.83
C ARG A 136 12.17 7.23 -15.55
N ALA A 137 13.25 7.47 -14.83
CA ALA A 137 14.57 7.69 -15.42
C ALA A 137 15.14 6.39 -16.01
N ALA A 138 14.99 5.27 -15.30
CA ALA A 138 15.34 3.96 -15.84
C ALA A 138 14.45 3.57 -17.01
N ALA A 139 13.13 3.79 -16.91
CA ALA A 139 12.21 3.52 -18.02
C ALA A 139 12.59 4.30 -19.30
N LEU A 140 12.98 5.57 -19.17
CA LEU A 140 13.47 6.38 -20.30
C LEU A 140 14.81 5.86 -20.85
N PHE A 141 15.74 5.48 -19.97
CA PHE A 141 17.03 4.92 -20.37
C PHE A 141 16.87 3.60 -21.13
N ASP A 142 16.03 2.70 -20.63
CA ASP A 142 15.74 1.41 -21.28
C ASP A 142 15.02 1.60 -22.61
N LEU A 143 14.08 2.55 -22.70
CA LEU A 143 13.45 2.91 -23.98
C LEU A 143 14.48 3.37 -25.02
N VAL A 144 15.41 4.25 -24.63
CA VAL A 144 16.50 4.73 -25.51
C VAL A 144 17.41 3.58 -25.90
N ARG A 145 17.79 2.74 -24.93
CA ARG A 145 18.64 1.56 -25.15
C ARG A 145 17.99 0.60 -26.14
N THR A 146 16.76 0.17 -25.90
CA THR A 146 16.02 -0.73 -26.79
C THR A 146 15.91 -0.18 -28.21
N ARG A 147 15.64 1.13 -28.37
CA ARG A 147 15.58 1.76 -29.69
C ARG A 147 16.93 1.74 -30.43
N VAL A 148 18.04 1.87 -29.69
CA VAL A 148 19.39 1.93 -30.27
C VAL A 148 19.99 0.53 -30.49
N THR A 149 19.75 -0.41 -29.57
CA THR A 149 20.39 -1.74 -29.57
C THR A 149 19.52 -2.85 -30.13
N GLY A 150 18.21 -2.64 -30.24
CA GLY A 150 17.25 -3.67 -30.66
C GLY A 150 17.06 -4.81 -29.64
N GLN A 151 17.56 -4.65 -28.40
CA GLN A 151 17.36 -5.61 -27.32
C GLN A 151 15.95 -5.46 -26.72
N GLU A 152 15.27 -6.58 -26.42
CA GLU A 152 13.95 -6.59 -25.76
C GLU A 152 13.98 -5.81 -24.44
N SER A 153 12.86 -5.16 -24.12
CA SER A 153 12.67 -4.42 -22.87
C SER A 153 12.71 -5.36 -21.68
N THR A 154 13.32 -4.89 -20.59
CA THR A 154 13.41 -5.56 -19.28
C THR A 154 12.14 -5.46 -18.43
N ASP A 155 11.02 -5.02 -19.01
CA ASP A 155 9.69 -4.95 -18.38
C ASP A 155 9.21 -6.37 -18.00
N GLY A 156 9.56 -6.78 -16.78
CA GLY A 156 9.16 -8.04 -16.18
C GLY A 156 8.00 -7.87 -15.21
N THR A 157 7.29 -8.97 -14.95
CA THR A 157 6.42 -9.12 -13.78
C THR A 157 7.18 -9.92 -12.74
N SER A 158 7.24 -9.43 -11.51
CA SER A 158 7.85 -10.15 -10.38
C SER A 158 6.80 -10.35 -9.28
N THR A 159 6.80 -11.52 -8.64
CA THR A 159 6.00 -11.81 -7.45
C THR A 159 6.92 -12.09 -6.28
N VAL A 160 6.67 -11.43 -5.17
CA VAL A 160 7.45 -11.51 -3.94
C VAL A 160 6.52 -11.85 -2.79
N GLU A 161 6.82 -12.92 -2.05
CA GLU A 161 6.15 -13.20 -0.77
C GLU A 161 6.69 -12.22 0.28
N LEU A 162 5.79 -11.67 1.09
CA LEU A 162 6.12 -10.70 2.12
C LEU A 162 6.11 -11.37 3.51
#